data_AF-A0A3B9HF37-F1
#
_entry.id   AF-A0A3B9HF37-F1
#
_cell.length_a   1.000
_cell.length_b   1.000
_cell.length_c   1.000
_cell.angle_alpha   90.00
_cell.angle_beta   90.00
_cell.angle_gamma   90.00
#
_symmetry.space_group_name_H-M   'P 1'
#
loop_
_entity.id
_entity.type
_entity.pdbx_description
1 polymer ?
#
loop_
_entity_poly.entity_id
_entity_poly.type
_entity_poly.pdbx_seq_one_letter_code
_entity_poly.pdbx_strand_id
1 'polypeptide(L)'
;MSYFLSSDDAFQREIAPGVSLRTMWGDKIMMSLVELDANSEVPLHSHPNEQAGLVLDGEFEFTVGEERKIVKKGEFYIIPGGIEHKVVAGQMPSRA
;
A
#
# COMPACT_ATOMS: atom_id res chain seq x y z
N MET A 1 -8.22 -1.45 -23.26
CA MET A 1 -8.02 -1.40 -21.80
C MET A 1 -9.39 -1.51 -21.17
N SER A 2 -9.61 -2.49 -20.27
CA SER A 2 -10.87 -2.53 -19.53
C SER A 2 -10.88 -1.41 -18.50
N TYR A 3 -12.01 -0.72 -18.35
CA TYR A 3 -12.21 0.27 -17.29
C TYR A 3 -12.65 -0.37 -15.96
N PHE A 4 -12.99 -1.66 -15.99
CA PHE A 4 -13.46 -2.41 -14.83
C PHE A 4 -12.71 -3.74 -14.74
N LEU A 5 -12.13 -4.00 -13.57
CA LEU A 5 -11.49 -5.27 -13.23
C LEU A 5 -11.93 -5.65 -11.81
N SER A 6 -12.19 -6.93 -11.58
CA SER A 6 -12.20 -7.44 -10.21
C SER A 6 -10.77 -7.44 -9.68
N SER A 7 -10.59 -7.48 -8.35
CA SER A 7 -9.25 -7.65 -7.77
C SER A 7 -8.59 -8.97 -8.19
N ASP A 8 -9.36 -9.98 -8.59
CA ASP A 8 -8.84 -11.27 -9.05
C ASP A 8 -8.36 -11.23 -10.51
N ASP A 9 -8.87 -10.29 -11.31
CA ASP A 9 -8.47 -10.06 -12.71
C ASP A 9 -7.40 -8.95 -12.85
N ALA A 10 -7.07 -8.27 -11.76
CA ALA A 10 -6.08 -7.19 -11.74
C ALA A 10 -4.65 -7.73 -11.89
N PHE A 11 -3.72 -6.88 -12.34
CA PHE A 11 -2.33 -7.28 -12.51
C PHE A 11 -1.69 -7.54 -11.15
N GLN A 12 -1.27 -8.78 -10.93
CA GLN A 12 -0.68 -9.22 -9.67
C GLN A 12 0.86 -9.21 -9.73
N ARG A 13 1.49 -8.75 -8.65
CA ARG A 13 2.94 -8.80 -8.48
C ARG A 13 3.32 -8.85 -7.01
N GLU A 14 4.33 -9.66 -6.69
CA GLU A 14 5.06 -9.58 -5.42
C GLU A 14 6.23 -8.59 -5.57
N ILE A 15 6.33 -7.62 -4.65
CA ILE A 15 7.36 -6.57 -4.73
C ILE A 15 8.45 -6.71 -3.67
N ALA A 16 8.16 -7.45 -2.61
CA ALA A 16 9.06 -7.83 -1.54
C ALA A 16 8.49 -9.11 -0.88
N PRO A 17 9.31 -9.89 -0.15
CA PRO A 17 8.83 -11.10 0.52
C PRO A 17 7.61 -10.84 1.40
N GLY A 18 6.49 -11.51 1.09
CA GLY A 18 5.23 -11.35 1.83
C GLY A 18 4.46 -10.06 1.51
N VAL A 19 4.83 -9.35 0.44
CA VAL A 19 4.16 -8.13 -0.02
C VAL A 19 3.64 -8.32 -1.44
N SER A 20 2.31 -8.44 -1.57
CA SER A 20 1.65 -8.61 -2.86
C SER A 20 0.77 -7.42 -3.21
N LEU A 21 0.77 -7.06 -4.48
CA LEU A 21 -0.04 -5.99 -5.03
C LEU A 21 -0.93 -6.55 -6.13
N ARG A 22 -2.17 -6.08 -6.20
CA ARG A 22 -3.07 -6.27 -7.33
C ARG A 22 -3.48 -4.91 -7.87
N THR A 23 -3.15 -4.63 -9.12
CA THR A 23 -3.11 -3.27 -9.63
C THR A 23 -3.91 -3.08 -10.92
N MET A 24 -4.49 -1.89 -11.06
CA MET A 24 -4.97 -1.33 -12.31
C MET A 24 -4.59 0.15 -12.36
N TRP A 25 -4.31 0.69 -13.54
CA TRP A 25 -3.84 2.06 -13.67
C TRP A 25 -4.38 2.74 -14.92
N GLY A 26 -4.45 4.07 -14.87
CA GLY A 26 -4.58 4.94 -16.03
C GLY A 26 -3.34 5.82 -16.18
N ASP A 27 -3.48 6.97 -16.85
CA ASP A 27 -2.33 7.83 -17.16
C ASP A 27 -1.72 8.52 -15.93
N LYS A 28 -2.54 8.76 -14.89
CA LYS A 28 -2.15 9.57 -13.71
C LYS A 28 -2.45 8.92 -12.37
N ILE A 29 -3.17 7.79 -12.37
CA ILE A 29 -3.64 7.13 -11.16
C ILE A 29 -3.41 5.65 -11.30
N MET A 30 -2.88 5.04 -10.24
CA MET A 30 -2.87 3.62 -10.02
C MET A 30 -3.76 3.31 -8.82
N MET A 31 -4.64 2.32 -8.97
CA MET A 31 -5.29 1.67 -7.85
C MET A 31 -4.54 0.37 -7.56
N SER A 32 -4.30 0.11 -6.28
CA SER A 32 -3.69 -1.13 -5.80
C SER A 32 -4.50 -1.66 -4.64
N LEU A 33 -4.76 -2.96 -4.63
CA LEU A 33 -4.97 -3.71 -3.40
C LEU A 33 -3.60 -4.20 -2.94
N VAL A 34 -3.15 -3.72 -1.80
CA VAL A 34 -1.86 -4.05 -1.20
C VAL A 34 -2.12 -5.01 -0.05
N GLU A 35 -1.50 -6.19 -0.08
CA GLU A 35 -1.64 -7.23 0.94
C GLU A 35 -0.26 -7.57 1.49
N LEU A 36 -0.08 -7.39 2.80
CA LEU A 36 1.14 -7.71 3.52
C LEU A 36 0.89 -8.86 4.49
N ASP A 37 1.76 -9.86 4.47
CA ASP A 37 1.83 -10.88 5.51
C ASP A 37 2.24 -10.28 6.86
N ALA A 38 1.95 -10.98 7.94
CA ALA A 38 2.31 -10.54 9.29
C ALA A 38 3.81 -10.21 9.41
N ASN A 39 4.11 -9.03 9.95
CA ASN A 39 5.47 -8.49 10.12
C ASN A 39 6.29 -8.28 8.83
N SER A 40 5.68 -8.44 7.66
CA SER A 40 6.34 -8.09 6.39
C SER A 40 6.47 -6.57 6.25
N GLU A 41 7.43 -6.13 5.45
CA GLU A 41 7.70 -4.72 5.23
C GLU A 41 7.84 -4.37 3.75
N VAL A 42 7.36 -3.18 3.41
CA VAL A 42 7.85 -2.46 2.24
C VAL A 42 8.98 -1.56 2.72
N PRO A 43 10.24 -1.77 2.26
CA PRO A 43 11.38 -0.99 2.71
C PRO A 43 11.21 0.52 2.46
N LEU A 44 12.06 1.32 3.10
CA LEU A 44 12.07 2.77 2.89
C LEU A 44 12.34 3.09 1.41
N HIS A 45 11.46 3.88 0.81
CA HIS A 45 11.55 4.28 -0.59
C HIS A 45 10.83 5.62 -0.83
N SER A 46 10.98 6.16 -2.03
CA SER A 46 10.22 7.32 -2.48
C SER A 46 9.95 7.25 -3.99
N HIS A 47 8.94 8.00 -4.42
CA HIS A 47 8.59 8.16 -5.83
C HIS A 47 7.89 9.51 -6.06
N PRO A 48 7.92 10.06 -7.29
CA PRO A 48 7.34 11.37 -7.57
C PRO A 48 5.81 11.40 -7.49
N ASN A 49 5.14 10.25 -7.59
CA ASN A 49 3.68 10.16 -7.51
C ASN A 49 3.21 10.31 -6.06
N GLU A 50 2.08 10.97 -5.86
CA GLU A 50 1.34 10.89 -4.59
C GLU A 50 0.80 9.48 -4.40
N GLN A 51 0.73 9.04 -3.15
CA GLN A 51 0.13 7.78 -2.76
C GLN A 51 -0.94 8.04 -1.70
N ALA A 52 -2.09 7.41 -1.85
CA ALA A 52 -3.17 7.46 -0.87
C ALA A 52 -3.76 6.06 -0.69
N GLY A 53 -4.28 5.77 0.50
CA GLY A 53 -4.94 4.50 0.76
C GLY A 53 -5.89 4.55 1.95
N LEU A 54 -6.68 3.49 2.04
CA LEU A 54 -7.62 3.21 3.12
C LEU A 54 -7.30 1.82 3.64
N VAL A 55 -7.04 1.68 4.94
CA VAL A 55 -6.81 0.36 5.50
C VAL A 55 -8.12 -0.43 5.52
N LEU A 56 -8.15 -1.53 4.77
CA LEU A 56 -9.33 -2.39 4.64
C LEU A 56 -9.41 -3.42 5.77
N ASP A 57 -8.26 -3.91 6.25
CA ASP A 57 -8.17 -4.82 7.37
C ASP A 57 -6.76 -4.85 7.98
N GLY A 58 -6.66 -5.24 9.25
CA GLY A 58 -5.40 -5.26 9.99
C GLY A 58 -4.92 -3.87 10.42
N GLU A 59 -3.61 -3.75 10.60
CA GLU A 59 -2.94 -2.50 10.96
C GLU A 59 -1.54 -2.42 10.35
N PHE A 60 -1.17 -1.20 10.00
CA PHE A 60 0.10 -0.87 9.40
C PHE A 60 0.81 0.16 10.25
N GLU A 61 2.11 -0.03 10.48
CA GLU A 61 2.96 1.01 10.99
C GLU A 61 3.64 1.72 9.82
N PHE A 62 3.21 2.95 9.56
CA PHE A 62 3.80 3.81 8.56
C PHE A 62 4.90 4.68 9.17
N THR A 63 6.00 4.83 8.45
CA THR A 63 6.93 5.95 8.59
C THR A 63 6.82 6.79 7.33
N VAL A 64 6.48 8.08 7.46
CA VAL A 64 6.35 9.03 6.35
C VAL A 64 7.12 10.30 6.71
N GLY A 65 8.26 10.51 6.07
CA GLY A 65 9.22 11.53 6.50
C GLY A 65 9.64 11.28 7.96
N GLU A 66 9.38 12.25 8.84
CA GLU A 66 9.69 12.17 10.27
C GLU A 66 8.53 11.61 11.12
N GLU A 67 7.33 11.46 10.54
CA GLU A 67 6.17 10.96 11.28
C GLU A 67 6.15 9.43 11.25
N ARG A 68 5.89 8.82 12.42
CA ARG A 68 5.62 7.39 12.55
C ARG A 68 4.26 7.19 13.20
N LYS A 69 3.39 6.40 12.56
CA LYS A 69 2.02 6.21 13.01
C LYS A 69 1.50 4.82 12.68
N ILE A 70 0.77 4.23 13.62
CA ILE A 70 -0.04 3.04 13.36
C ILE A 70 -1.37 3.50 12.77
N VAL A 71 -1.70 2.95 11.59
CA VAL A 71 -2.93 3.20 10.85
C VAL A 71 -3.72 1.89 10.79
N LYS A 72 -4.99 1.92 11.18
CA LYS A 72 -5.85 0.75 11.37
C LYS A 72 -7.03 0.76 10.42
N LYS A 73 -7.72 -0.38 10.34
CA LYS A 73 -8.96 -0.54 9.56
C LYS A 73 -9.89 0.67 9.64
N GLY A 74 -10.24 1.22 8.49
CA GLY A 74 -11.13 2.38 8.36
C GLY A 74 -10.42 3.74 8.39
N GLU A 75 -9.11 3.77 8.66
CA GLU A 75 -8.31 5.00 8.62
C GLU A 75 -7.64 5.19 7.24
N PHE A 76 -7.46 6.45 6.87
CA PHE A 76 -6.85 6.87 5.61
C PHE A 76 -5.42 7.36 5.82
N TYR A 77 -4.62 7.28 4.76
CA TYR A 77 -3.32 7.95 4.67
C TYR A 77 -3.16 8.61 3.31
N ILE A 78 -2.39 9.71 3.29
CA ILE A 78 -1.88 10.38 2.10
C ILE A 78 -0.39 10.61 2.30
N ILE A 79 0.38 10.30 1.26
CA ILE A 79 1.82 10.49 1.19
C ILE A 79 2.07 11.37 -0.04
N PRO A 80 2.50 12.62 0.15
CA PRO A 80 2.88 13.49 -0.95
C PRO A 80 4.06 12.90 -1.76
N GLY A 81 4.10 13.21 -3.05
CA GLY A 81 5.19 12.79 -3.91
C GLY A 81 6.57 13.26 -3.40
N GLY A 82 7.57 12.40 -3.53
CA GLY A 82 8.95 12.68 -3.12
C GLY A 82 9.24 12.52 -1.63
N ILE A 83 8.23 12.26 -0.79
CA ILE A 83 8.44 11.97 0.63
C ILE A 83 8.84 10.50 0.81
N GLU A 84 9.98 10.26 1.46
CA GLU A 84 10.40 8.90 1.82
C GLU A 84 9.41 8.27 2.79
N HIS A 85 9.06 7.02 2.53
CA HIS A 85 8.12 6.29 3.35
C HIS A 85 8.43 4.79 3.39
N LYS A 86 8.03 4.19 4.51
CA LYS A 86 8.15 2.76 4.83
C LYS A 86 6.83 2.31 5.43
N VAL A 87 6.45 1.05 5.19
CA VAL A 87 5.32 0.44 5.89
C VAL A 87 5.67 -0.96 6.38
N VAL A 88 5.22 -1.28 7.59
CA VAL A 88 5.34 -2.61 8.20
C VAL A 88 3.95 -3.07 8.61
N ALA A 89 3.57 -4.29 8.24
CA ALA A 89 2.32 -4.89 8.74
C ALA A 89 2.48 -5.32 10.21
N GLY A 90 1.38 -5.25 10.96
CA GLY A 90 1.33 -5.75 12.33
C GLY A 90 1.50 -7.27 12.46
N GLN A 91 1.13 -7.80 13.62
CA GLN A 91 1.26 -9.24 13.93
C GLN A 91 0.34 -10.16 13.13
N MET A 92 -0.59 -9.59 12.36
CA MET A 92 -1.54 -10.28 11.50
C MET A 92 -1.41 -9.74 10.06
N PRO A 93 -1.76 -10.54 9.04
CA PRO A 93 -1.85 -10.03 7.68
C PRO A 93 -2.75 -8.80 7.60
N SER A 94 -2.35 -7.83 6.80
CA SER A 94 -3.02 -6.54 6.68
C SER A 94 -3.20 -6.16 5.22
N ARG A 95 -4.26 -5.41 4.91
CA ARG A 95 -4.55 -4.99 3.53
C ARG A 95 -5.09 -3.57 3.44
N ALA A 96 -4.66 -2.87 2.39
CA ALA A 96 -5.06 -1.50 2.05
C ALA A 96 -5.36 -1.35 0.55
#